data_AF-A0A1C5ML28-F1
#
_entry.id   AF-A0A1C5ML28-F1
#
_cell.length_a   1.000
_cell.length_b   1.000
_cell.length_c   1.000
_cell.angle_alpha   90.00
_cell.angle_beta   90.00
_cell.angle_gamma   90.00
#
_symmetry.space_group_name_H-M   'P 1'
#
loop_
_entity.id
_entity.type
_entity.pdbx_description
1 polymer ?
#
loop_
_entity_poly.entity_id
_entity_poly.type
_entity_poly.pdbx_seq_one_letter_code
_entity_poly.pdbx_strand_id
1 'polypeptide(L)'
;MKICKNCGAEIQDGAAFCTHCGTKVEEQKVEEQRVESEKTEQAAQPVEPEQTSDQSQAEGQNAGAQNVNYGQSQNYGQAQSYGQNSNYGQSQNYGRQGGYQPNYTPYDPYDHTSEFTAKDISDNKVIAMLVYLMGTVGIIIALLASKDSPYLSFHVRQALKFTVLEVLTGIITLLLIWTFIVPIAAGIFGIVLFVCKIIAFFSICKGNAKEPYVVRSFNFLK
;
A
#
# COMPACT_ATOMS: atom_id res chain seq x y z
N MET A 1 31.16 30.07 -0.64
CA MET A 1 29.81 29.99 -0.06
C MET A 1 28.86 29.59 -1.16
N LYS A 2 27.92 28.67 -0.90
CA LYS A 2 26.97 28.13 -1.89
C LYS A 2 25.54 28.49 -1.47
N ILE A 3 24.63 28.74 -2.42
CA ILE A 3 23.20 28.97 -2.12
C ILE A 3 22.43 27.65 -2.18
N CYS A 4 21.52 27.42 -1.22
CA CYS A 4 20.63 26.27 -1.23
C CYS A 4 19.64 26.33 -2.39
N LYS A 5 19.69 25.34 -3.30
CA LYS A 5 18.72 25.21 -4.41
C LYS A 5 17.26 25.00 -3.97
N ASN A 6 17.00 24.62 -2.71
CA ASN A 6 15.66 24.36 -2.20
C ASN A 6 15.08 25.53 -1.39
N CYS A 7 15.87 26.19 -0.53
CA CYS A 7 15.37 27.25 0.37
C CYS A 7 16.06 28.62 0.24
N GLY A 8 17.03 28.78 -0.67
CA GLY A 8 17.73 30.05 -0.89
C GLY A 8 18.72 30.48 0.21
N ALA A 9 18.81 29.75 1.34
CA ALA A 9 19.76 30.05 2.41
C ALA A 9 21.22 29.83 1.98
N GLU A 10 22.14 30.61 2.56
CA GLU A 10 23.58 30.43 2.40
C GLU A 10 24.08 29.15 3.09
N ILE A 11 25.08 28.51 2.47
CA ILE A 11 25.69 27.27 2.92
C ILE A 11 27.22 27.42 2.89
N GLN A 12 27.87 26.95 3.96
CA GLN A 12 29.33 26.87 4.06
C GLN A 12 29.90 25.87 3.05
N ASP A 13 31.08 26.17 2.50
CA ASP A 13 31.72 25.29 1.52
C ASP A 13 32.16 23.96 2.17
N GLY A 14 31.83 22.83 1.54
CA GLY A 14 32.06 21.48 2.08
C GLY A 14 30.94 20.93 2.98
N ALA A 15 29.85 21.69 3.24
CA ALA A 15 28.71 21.17 4.00
C ALA A 15 27.83 20.23 3.15
N ALA A 16 27.77 18.95 3.53
CA ALA A 16 27.01 17.91 2.80
C ALA A 16 25.47 18.07 2.86
N PHE A 17 24.94 18.92 3.74
CA PHE A 17 23.50 19.19 3.89
C PHE A 17 23.26 20.66 4.27
N CYS A 18 22.15 21.23 3.82
CA CYS A 18 21.72 22.57 4.23
C CYS A 18 21.15 22.56 5.64
N THR A 19 21.74 23.34 6.54
CA THR A 19 21.31 23.49 7.95
C THR A 19 19.91 24.09 8.12
N HIS A 20 19.41 24.83 7.13
CA HIS A 20 18.10 25.51 7.19
C HIS A 20 16.92 24.66 6.68
N CYS A 21 17.15 23.60 5.89
CA CYS A 21 16.07 22.81 5.29
C CYS A 21 16.36 21.31 5.14
N GLY A 22 17.51 20.82 5.63
CA GLY A 22 17.92 19.42 5.56
C GLY A 22 18.28 18.89 4.17
N THR A 23 18.11 19.69 3.10
CA THR A 23 18.41 19.25 1.74
C THR A 23 19.90 18.94 1.57
N LYS A 24 20.20 17.72 1.12
CA LYS A 24 21.55 17.26 0.78
C LYS A 24 22.16 18.16 -0.31
N VAL A 25 23.40 18.59 -0.11
CA VAL A 25 24.19 19.31 -1.10
C VAL A 25 25.12 18.30 -1.75
N GLU A 26 24.80 17.89 -2.97
CA GLU A 26 25.62 16.91 -3.68
C GLU A 26 26.87 17.59 -4.26
N GLU A 27 28.02 17.24 -3.69
CA GLU A 27 29.31 17.77 -4.09
C GLU A 27 29.77 17.10 -5.39
N GLN A 28 29.38 17.68 -6.51
CA GLN A 28 29.82 17.26 -7.84
C GLN A 28 31.32 17.52 -7.99
N LYS A 29 32.13 16.51 -7.65
CA LYS A 29 33.54 16.43 -8.02
C LYS A 29 33.63 16.52 -9.55
N VAL A 30 34.31 17.56 -10.05
CA VAL A 30 34.60 17.69 -11.47
C VAL A 30 35.55 16.57 -11.89
N GLU A 31 35.22 15.91 -12.99
CA GLU A 31 36.08 14.99 -13.74
C GLU A 31 35.86 15.33 -15.22
N GLU A 32 36.93 15.57 -15.96
CA GLU A 32 36.89 16.23 -17.27
C GLU A 32 37.59 15.35 -18.32
N GLN A 33 37.10 15.39 -19.57
CA GLN A 33 37.55 14.55 -20.71
C GLN A 33 37.27 13.04 -20.56
N ARG A 34 37.24 12.22 -21.63
CA ARG A 34 37.65 12.45 -23.03
C ARG A 34 36.70 11.76 -24.03
N VAL A 35 36.79 12.15 -25.30
CA VAL A 35 35.98 11.64 -26.43
C VAL A 35 36.82 10.79 -27.37
N GLU A 36 36.32 9.60 -27.75
CA GLU A 36 36.51 8.91 -29.04
C GLU A 36 35.41 7.81 -29.09
N SER A 37 34.48 7.73 -30.04
CA SER A 37 34.53 7.71 -31.51
C SER A 37 34.96 6.36 -32.12
N GLU A 38 33.98 5.57 -32.56
CA GLU A 38 33.94 5.16 -33.97
C GLU A 38 32.50 4.92 -34.47
N LYS A 39 32.35 4.47 -35.72
CA LYS A 39 31.24 4.84 -36.62
C LYS A 39 30.73 3.63 -37.42
N THR A 40 29.44 3.58 -37.75
CA THR A 40 28.91 3.05 -39.02
C THR A 40 27.52 3.66 -39.32
N GLU A 41 27.27 3.99 -40.60
CA GLU A 41 26.04 4.59 -41.16
C GLU A 41 24.98 3.50 -41.54
N GLN A 42 23.74 3.75 -42.01
CA GLN A 42 23.04 4.90 -42.64
C GLN A 42 21.50 4.71 -42.37
N ALA A 43 20.46 5.43 -42.86
CA ALA A 43 20.32 6.51 -43.86
C ALA A 43 19.12 7.47 -43.60
N ALA A 44 17.96 7.23 -44.24
CA ALA A 44 16.79 8.12 -44.37
C ALA A 44 15.54 7.52 -43.67
N GLN A 45 14.57 8.24 -43.09
CA GLN A 45 13.83 9.48 -43.49
C GLN A 45 12.85 9.28 -44.67
N PRO A 46 11.75 10.07 -44.82
CA PRO A 46 11.27 11.20 -43.99
C PRO A 46 9.74 11.27 -43.63
N VAL A 47 9.43 11.96 -42.52
CA VAL A 47 8.37 13.00 -42.34
C VAL A 47 6.85 12.67 -42.32
N GLU A 48 6.18 13.26 -41.30
CA GLU A 48 4.73 13.38 -40.99
C GLU A 48 4.07 14.57 -41.76
N PRO A 49 2.73 14.87 -41.74
CA PRO A 49 2.01 15.25 -40.51
C PRO A 49 0.45 15.13 -40.43
N GLU A 50 -0.05 15.42 -39.22
CA GLU A 50 -1.30 16.14 -38.86
C GLU A 50 -2.73 15.55 -39.04
N GLN A 51 -3.43 15.49 -37.89
CA GLN A 51 -4.81 15.93 -37.58
C GLN A 51 -6.03 15.46 -38.41
N THR A 52 -7.07 14.97 -37.70
CA THR A 52 -8.32 15.76 -37.47
C THR A 52 -9.24 15.20 -36.37
N SER A 53 -9.82 16.15 -35.60
CA SER A 53 -11.20 16.25 -35.07
C SER A 53 -11.94 15.08 -34.38
N ASP A 54 -12.51 15.39 -33.19
CA ASP A 54 -13.95 15.36 -32.81
C ASP A 54 -14.91 14.24 -33.30
N GLN A 55 -15.96 13.82 -32.57
CA GLN A 55 -16.57 14.39 -31.35
C GLN A 55 -17.33 13.38 -30.47
N SER A 56 -17.72 13.87 -29.29
CA SER A 56 -18.74 13.40 -28.32
C SER A 56 -19.98 12.69 -28.92
N GLN A 57 -20.73 11.80 -28.22
CA GLN A 57 -21.56 11.97 -27.00
C GLN A 57 -22.23 10.57 -26.72
N ALA A 58 -22.98 10.19 -25.66
CA ALA A 58 -23.40 10.66 -24.32
C ALA A 58 -23.95 9.39 -23.57
N GLU A 59 -24.46 9.31 -22.34
CA GLU A 59 -24.52 10.11 -21.09
C GLU A 59 -24.96 9.14 -19.95
N GLY A 60 -24.82 9.52 -18.67
CA GLY A 60 -25.35 8.78 -17.51
C GLY A 60 -24.30 8.53 -16.41
N GLN A 61 -23.92 9.51 -15.59
CA GLN A 61 -24.60 9.95 -14.35
C GLN A 61 -24.73 8.83 -13.26
N ASN A 62 -24.38 9.02 -11.99
CA ASN A 62 -23.90 10.19 -11.21
C ASN A 62 -22.75 9.72 -10.28
N ALA A 63 -21.59 10.37 -10.26
CA ALA A 63 -21.20 11.47 -9.35
C ALA A 63 -20.89 11.05 -7.89
N GLY A 64 -19.65 11.31 -7.47
CA GLY A 64 -19.12 10.98 -6.14
C GLY A 64 -17.64 11.32 -6.01
N ALA A 65 -17.30 12.61 -6.08
CA ALA A 65 -15.91 13.06 -6.18
C ALA A 65 -15.09 12.79 -4.89
N GLN A 66 -13.97 12.08 -5.02
CA GLN A 66 -12.95 12.00 -3.98
C GLN A 66 -11.72 12.82 -4.38
N ASN A 67 -11.46 13.89 -3.63
CA ASN A 67 -10.34 14.79 -3.83
C ASN A 67 -9.01 14.09 -3.43
N VAL A 68 -8.04 14.07 -4.34
CA VAL A 68 -6.73 13.44 -4.09
C VAL A 68 -5.78 14.46 -3.46
N ASN A 69 -5.86 14.62 -2.13
CA ASN A 69 -4.98 15.50 -1.38
C ASN A 69 -3.84 14.72 -0.72
N TYR A 70 -2.62 14.88 -1.24
CA TYR A 70 -1.39 14.36 -0.63
C TYR A 70 -0.94 15.25 0.55
N GLY A 71 -1.71 15.20 1.64
CA GLY A 71 -1.43 15.93 2.87
C GLY A 71 -0.20 15.40 3.62
N GLN A 72 0.93 16.08 3.50
CA GLN A 72 2.14 15.83 4.27
C GLN A 72 1.93 16.17 5.76
N SER A 73 2.20 15.21 6.65
CA SER A 73 2.50 15.51 8.06
C SER A 73 3.71 14.71 8.54
N GLN A 74 4.69 15.42 9.10
CA GLN A 74 5.83 14.83 9.80
C GLN A 74 5.62 15.03 11.29
N ASN A 75 5.72 13.96 12.08
CA ASN A 75 5.92 14.05 13.53
C ASN A 75 6.84 12.89 13.93
N TYR A 76 7.75 13.13 14.88
CA TYR A 76 8.94 12.30 15.07
C TYR A 76 9.06 11.82 16.53
N GLY A 77 8.84 10.51 16.72
CA GLY A 77 9.26 9.75 17.90
C GLY A 77 8.29 9.71 19.09
N GLN A 78 7.83 8.49 19.41
CA GLN A 78 8.19 7.83 20.67
C GLN A 78 8.06 6.30 20.49
N ALA A 79 8.66 5.50 21.37
CA ALA A 79 8.70 4.04 21.27
C ALA A 79 8.08 3.36 22.50
N GLN A 80 7.56 2.14 22.28
CA GLN A 80 6.98 1.23 23.30
C GLN A 80 5.65 1.76 23.90
N SER A 81 4.66 0.93 24.24
CA SER A 81 4.78 -0.38 24.87
C SER A 81 3.51 -1.26 24.74
N TYR A 82 3.32 -2.17 25.71
CA TYR A 82 2.38 -3.29 25.80
C TYR A 82 0.92 -2.91 26.14
N GLY A 83 -0.02 -3.75 25.68
CA GLY A 83 -1.10 -4.30 26.52
C GLY A 83 -2.34 -3.46 26.91
N GLN A 84 -3.50 -4.14 26.83
CA GLN A 84 -4.63 -4.08 27.78
C GLN A 84 -5.62 -2.88 27.77
N ASN A 85 -6.71 -3.09 27.02
CA ASN A 85 -8.13 -3.02 27.44
C ASN A 85 -8.72 -1.81 28.22
N SER A 86 -9.73 -1.17 27.59
CA SER A 86 -10.92 -0.50 28.17
C SER A 86 -10.79 0.55 29.30
N ASN A 87 -11.19 1.80 28.98
CA ASN A 87 -12.16 2.54 29.80
C ASN A 87 -12.94 3.58 28.96
N TYR A 88 -14.25 3.76 29.21
CA TYR A 88 -15.09 4.77 28.55
C TYR A 88 -15.32 5.95 29.50
N GLY A 89 -14.41 6.93 29.46
CA GLY A 89 -14.52 8.16 30.26
C GLY A 89 -15.45 9.19 29.61
N GLN A 90 -16.70 9.28 30.08
CA GLN A 90 -17.62 10.37 29.72
C GLN A 90 -17.35 11.61 30.58
N SER A 91 -17.13 12.77 29.94
CA SER A 91 -17.19 14.08 30.60
C SER A 91 -17.91 15.09 29.69
N GLN A 92 -18.65 16.04 30.29
CA GLN A 92 -19.61 16.89 29.58
C GLN A 92 -19.04 18.27 29.21
N ASN A 93 -19.64 18.87 28.17
CA ASN A 93 -19.20 20.10 27.53
C ASN A 93 -19.68 21.36 28.26
N TYR A 94 -18.82 22.37 28.36
CA TYR A 94 -19.22 23.78 28.34
C TYR A 94 -18.17 24.61 27.59
N GLY A 95 -18.50 25.09 26.39
CA GLY A 95 -17.63 25.99 25.61
C GLY A 95 -18.06 26.13 24.16
N ARG A 96 -18.85 27.17 23.85
CA ARG A 96 -19.17 27.58 22.47
C ARG A 96 -18.10 28.54 21.94
N GLN A 97 -17.43 28.18 20.83
CA GLN A 97 -17.23 29.04 19.64
C GLN A 97 -16.30 28.38 18.59
N GLY A 98 -16.47 28.74 17.31
CA GLY A 98 -15.38 28.69 16.31
C GLY A 98 -14.81 27.33 15.87
N GLY A 99 -15.61 26.28 15.75
CA GLY A 99 -15.12 24.97 15.30
C GLY A 99 -15.02 24.82 13.78
N TYR A 100 -13.79 24.74 13.23
CA TYR A 100 -13.54 23.96 12.00
C TYR A 100 -14.19 22.59 12.18
N GLN A 101 -14.99 22.13 11.22
CA GLN A 101 -15.48 20.74 11.24
C GLN A 101 -14.28 19.81 10.96
N PRO A 102 -13.81 18.99 11.91
CA PRO A 102 -12.86 17.95 11.56
C PRO A 102 -13.58 16.98 10.61
N ASN A 103 -12.95 16.66 9.48
CA ASN A 103 -13.53 15.69 8.55
C ASN A 103 -13.58 14.33 9.24
N TYR A 104 -14.76 13.94 9.71
CA TYR A 104 -14.96 12.73 10.51
C TYR A 104 -14.88 11.50 9.60
N THR A 105 -13.67 11.08 9.28
CA THR A 105 -13.39 9.78 8.67
C THR A 105 -13.80 8.70 9.67
N PRO A 106 -14.78 7.83 9.36
CA PRO A 106 -15.21 6.79 10.29
C PRO A 106 -14.05 5.85 10.62
N TYR A 107 -13.79 5.66 11.91
CA TYR A 107 -12.75 4.75 12.40
C TYR A 107 -13.14 3.29 12.15
N ASP A 108 -12.52 2.65 11.17
CA ASP A 108 -12.63 1.21 10.91
C ASP A 108 -11.56 0.49 11.75
N PRO A 109 -11.90 -0.22 12.84
CA PRO A 109 -10.94 -0.89 13.72
C PRO A 109 -10.21 -2.07 13.07
N TYR A 110 -10.51 -2.36 11.80
CA TYR A 110 -9.87 -3.38 10.98
C TYR A 110 -9.05 -2.79 9.82
N ASP A 111 -8.82 -1.47 9.83
CA ASP A 111 -8.00 -0.75 8.85
C ASP A 111 -6.65 -0.33 9.45
N HIS A 112 -5.66 -1.20 9.29
CA HIS A 112 -4.32 -0.99 9.83
C HIS A 112 -3.45 -0.12 8.90
N THR A 113 -4.02 0.50 7.86
CA THR A 113 -3.24 1.23 6.84
C THR A 113 -2.41 2.38 7.44
N SER A 114 -2.88 3.01 8.51
CA SER A 114 -2.17 4.06 9.25
C SER A 114 -1.02 3.57 10.14
N GLU A 115 -0.89 2.26 10.37
CA GLU A 115 0.22 1.65 11.13
C GLU A 115 1.50 1.51 10.29
N PHE A 116 1.38 1.61 8.95
CA PHE A 116 2.48 1.39 8.01
C PHE A 116 2.93 2.69 7.36
N THR A 117 4.24 2.84 7.16
CA THR A 117 4.77 4.02 6.47
C THR A 117 4.43 3.97 4.99
N ALA A 118 4.17 5.12 4.36
CA ALA A 118 3.90 5.19 2.92
C ALA A 118 5.03 4.60 2.06
N LYS A 119 6.28 4.63 2.56
CA LYS A 119 7.44 4.01 1.90
C LYS A 119 7.41 2.48 1.97
N ASP A 120 7.13 1.92 3.15
CA ASP A 120 7.00 0.46 3.33
C ASP A 120 5.86 -0.10 2.46
N ILE A 121 4.72 0.61 2.41
CA ILE A 121 3.62 0.30 1.50
C ILE A 121 4.09 0.37 0.03
N SER A 122 4.79 1.43 -0.40
CA SER A 122 5.21 1.56 -1.81
C SER A 122 6.22 0.51 -2.24
N ASP A 123 7.21 0.22 -1.40
CA ASP A 123 8.28 -0.74 -1.69
C ASP A 123 7.71 -2.17 -1.79
N ASN A 124 6.82 -2.54 -0.85
CA ASN A 124 6.38 -3.93 -0.68
C ASN A 124 5.02 -4.26 -1.32
N LYS A 125 4.30 -3.27 -1.88
CA LYS A 125 2.97 -3.46 -2.52
C LYS A 125 2.95 -4.60 -3.54
N VAL A 126 3.96 -4.71 -4.42
CA VAL A 126 4.00 -5.75 -5.45
C VAL A 126 4.14 -7.14 -4.84
N ILE A 127 4.98 -7.31 -3.82
CA ILE A 127 5.14 -8.61 -3.12
C ILE A 127 3.85 -8.95 -2.38
N ALA A 128 3.22 -7.97 -1.72
CA ALA A 128 1.92 -8.15 -1.06
C ALA A 128 0.80 -8.57 -2.04
N MET A 129 0.80 -8.09 -3.29
CA MET A 129 -0.12 -8.56 -4.33
C MET A 129 0.12 -10.02 -4.71
N LEU A 130 1.39 -10.42 -4.90
CA LEU A 130 1.76 -11.79 -5.32
C LEU A 130 1.29 -12.85 -4.33
N VAL A 131 1.21 -12.53 -3.04
CA VAL A 131 0.63 -13.39 -1.99
C VAL A 131 -0.79 -13.86 -2.33
N TYR A 132 -1.61 -13.01 -2.95
CA TYR A 132 -3.01 -13.32 -3.26
C TYR A 132 -3.18 -13.86 -4.69
N LEU A 133 -2.31 -13.50 -5.62
CA LEU A 133 -2.32 -13.98 -7.02
C LEU A 133 -1.65 -15.36 -7.20
N MET A 134 -0.51 -15.60 -6.55
CA MET A 134 0.27 -16.84 -6.68
C MET A 134 -0.01 -17.85 -5.56
N GLY A 135 -0.97 -17.56 -4.67
CA GLY A 135 -1.37 -18.42 -3.56
C GLY A 135 -0.17 -18.85 -2.71
N THR A 136 -0.05 -20.16 -2.44
CA THR A 136 1.02 -20.75 -1.62
C THR A 136 2.43 -20.37 -2.09
N VAL A 137 2.66 -20.23 -3.41
CA VAL A 137 3.98 -19.82 -3.95
C VAL A 137 4.26 -18.35 -3.61
N GLY A 138 3.26 -17.49 -3.73
CA GLY A 138 3.34 -16.09 -3.32
C GLY A 138 3.57 -15.92 -1.82
N ILE A 139 2.92 -16.76 -1.00
CA ILE A 139 3.13 -16.80 0.46
C ILE A 139 4.57 -17.21 0.80
N ILE A 140 5.15 -18.20 0.11
CA ILE A 140 6.55 -18.62 0.34
C ILE A 140 7.53 -17.48 0.00
N ILE A 141 7.36 -16.83 -1.15
CA ILE A 141 8.21 -15.69 -1.56
C ILE A 141 8.07 -14.54 -0.55
N ALA A 142 6.85 -14.21 -0.15
CA ALA A 142 6.61 -13.13 0.81
C ALA A 142 7.09 -13.46 2.22
N LEU A 143 7.03 -14.72 2.68
CA LEU A 143 7.60 -15.14 3.98
C LEU A 143 9.12 -14.92 4.05
N LEU A 144 9.83 -15.05 2.93
CA LEU A 144 11.27 -14.77 2.87
C LEU A 144 11.55 -13.26 2.99
N ALA A 145 10.75 -12.42 2.35
CA ALA A 145 10.88 -10.96 2.35
C ALA A 145 10.22 -10.24 3.54
N SER A 146 9.24 -10.86 4.23
CA SER A 146 8.41 -10.21 5.25
C SER A 146 9.13 -9.86 6.56
N LYS A 147 10.42 -10.22 6.68
CA LYS A 147 11.25 -9.90 7.84
C LYS A 147 11.60 -8.42 7.91
N ASP A 148 11.69 -7.78 6.74
CA ASP A 148 12.16 -6.40 6.58
C ASP A 148 11.00 -5.40 6.39
N SER A 149 9.75 -5.87 6.40
CA SER A 149 8.54 -5.08 6.14
C SER A 149 7.37 -5.46 7.06
N PRO A 150 6.94 -4.57 7.99
CA PRO A 150 5.75 -4.82 8.79
C PRO A 150 4.49 -4.92 7.92
N TYR A 151 4.34 -4.09 6.88
CA TYR A 151 3.22 -4.14 5.93
C TYR A 151 3.10 -5.51 5.23
N LEU A 152 4.21 -6.05 4.74
CA LEU A 152 4.23 -7.38 4.13
C LEU A 152 3.92 -8.47 5.16
N SER A 153 4.44 -8.35 6.40
CA SER A 153 4.16 -9.30 7.48
C SER A 153 2.66 -9.36 7.85
N PHE A 154 1.94 -8.24 7.75
CA PHE A 154 0.49 -8.20 7.93
C PHE A 154 -0.21 -8.98 6.81
N HIS A 155 0.08 -8.66 5.55
CA HIS A 155 -0.58 -9.32 4.41
C HIS A 155 -0.26 -10.81 4.31
N VAL A 156 0.94 -11.24 4.74
CA VAL A 156 1.31 -12.66 4.92
C VAL A 156 0.49 -13.33 6.02
N ARG A 157 0.31 -12.71 7.19
CA ARG A 157 -0.54 -13.27 8.27
C ARG A 157 -1.98 -13.48 7.81
N GLN A 158 -2.58 -12.51 7.11
CA GLN A 158 -3.95 -12.65 6.59
C GLN A 158 -4.07 -13.74 5.51
N ALA A 159 -3.04 -13.91 4.66
CA ALA A 159 -3.02 -14.95 3.64
C ALA A 159 -2.79 -16.35 4.22
N LEU A 160 -1.95 -16.49 5.26
CA LEU A 160 -1.80 -17.75 6.00
C LEU A 160 -3.13 -18.19 6.64
N LYS A 161 -3.91 -17.26 7.20
CA LYS A 161 -5.27 -17.58 7.69
C LYS A 161 -6.16 -18.13 6.56
N PHE A 162 -6.14 -17.53 5.37
CA PHE A 162 -6.86 -18.09 4.19
C PHE A 162 -6.37 -19.49 3.81
N THR A 163 -5.06 -19.71 3.70
CA THR A 163 -4.51 -21.02 3.32
C THR A 163 -4.85 -22.11 4.34
N VAL A 164 -4.86 -21.79 5.65
CA VAL A 164 -5.31 -22.73 6.68
C VAL A 164 -6.80 -23.06 6.54
N LEU A 165 -7.65 -22.08 6.21
CA LEU A 165 -9.08 -22.33 5.93
C LEU A 165 -9.28 -23.18 4.67
N GLU A 166 -8.52 -22.93 3.61
CA GLU A 166 -8.56 -23.70 2.35
C GLU A 166 -8.11 -25.16 2.58
N VAL A 167 -7.01 -25.39 3.29
CA VAL A 167 -6.50 -26.73 3.62
C VAL A 167 -7.44 -27.48 4.56
N LEU A 168 -7.95 -26.84 5.62
CA LEU A 168 -8.89 -27.44 6.57
C LEU A 168 -10.20 -27.84 5.87
N THR A 169 -10.72 -26.97 4.99
CA THR A 169 -11.89 -27.28 4.16
C THR A 169 -11.61 -28.46 3.24
N GLY A 170 -10.44 -28.50 2.59
CA GLY A 170 -10.02 -29.60 1.74
C GLY A 170 -9.96 -30.95 2.47
N ILE A 171 -9.40 -30.98 3.68
CA ILE A 171 -9.32 -32.19 4.52
C ILE A 171 -10.73 -32.67 4.91
N ILE A 172 -11.61 -31.78 5.40
CA ILE A 172 -13.00 -32.14 5.75
C ILE A 172 -13.75 -32.66 4.50
N THR A 173 -13.57 -32.01 3.35
CA THR A 173 -14.22 -32.39 2.09
C THR A 173 -13.74 -33.75 1.59
N LEU A 174 -12.45 -34.07 1.74
CA LEU A 174 -11.89 -35.36 1.35
C LEU A 174 -12.39 -36.48 2.26
N LEU A 175 -12.40 -36.27 3.58
CA LEU A 175 -12.90 -37.26 4.55
C LEU A 175 -14.41 -37.51 4.42
N LEU A 176 -15.17 -36.49 4.03
CA LEU A 176 -16.63 -36.55 3.88
C LEU A 176 -17.08 -36.56 2.41
N ILE A 177 -16.21 -36.90 1.45
CA ILE A 177 -16.54 -36.85 0.01
C ILE A 177 -17.71 -37.78 -0.36
N TRP A 178 -17.91 -38.85 0.41
CA TRP A 178 -19.03 -39.78 0.28
C TRP A 178 -20.41 -39.19 0.64
N THR A 179 -20.47 -38.11 1.43
CA THR A 179 -21.73 -37.41 1.73
C THR A 179 -21.89 -36.24 0.76
N PHE A 180 -22.57 -36.49 -0.36
CA PHE A 180 -22.81 -35.57 -1.50
C PHE A 180 -23.07 -34.09 -1.14
N ILE A 181 -23.70 -33.82 0.01
CA ILE A 181 -23.95 -32.47 0.53
C ILE A 181 -22.68 -31.70 0.96
N VAL A 182 -21.64 -32.38 1.47
CA VAL A 182 -20.43 -31.73 2.01
C VAL A 182 -19.55 -31.14 0.90
N PRO A 183 -19.25 -31.84 -0.22
CA PRO A 183 -18.57 -31.23 -1.37
C PRO A 183 -19.29 -30.00 -1.93
N ILE A 184 -20.63 -29.99 -1.93
CA ILE A 184 -21.43 -28.83 -2.37
C ILE A 184 -21.26 -27.65 -1.39
N ALA A 185 -21.41 -27.89 -0.09
CA ALA A 185 -21.22 -26.86 0.93
C ALA A 185 -19.78 -26.30 0.94
N ALA A 186 -18.78 -27.18 0.79
CA ALA A 186 -17.38 -26.82 0.69
C ALA A 186 -17.06 -26.02 -0.58
N GLY A 187 -17.68 -26.36 -1.73
CA GLY A 187 -17.56 -25.59 -2.96
C GLY A 187 -18.09 -24.17 -2.81
N ILE A 188 -19.26 -24.01 -2.17
CA ILE A 188 -19.84 -22.69 -1.85
C ILE A 188 -18.91 -21.89 -0.92
N PHE A 189 -18.38 -22.52 0.13
CA PHE A 189 -17.43 -21.87 1.05
C PHE A 189 -16.12 -21.47 0.35
N GLY A 190 -15.58 -22.34 -0.52
CA GLY A 190 -14.40 -22.05 -1.33
C GLY A 190 -14.58 -20.86 -2.27
N ILE A 191 -15.77 -20.71 -2.88
CA ILE A 191 -16.12 -19.53 -3.69
C ILE A 191 -16.13 -18.26 -2.81
N VAL A 192 -16.67 -18.32 -1.59
CA VAL A 192 -16.66 -17.20 -0.64
C VAL A 192 -15.22 -16.82 -0.25
N LEU A 193 -14.35 -17.79 0.03
CA LEU A 193 -12.93 -17.53 0.31
C LEU A 193 -12.22 -16.89 -0.90
N PHE A 194 -12.48 -17.40 -2.11
CA PHE A 194 -11.91 -16.85 -3.35
C PHE A 194 -12.32 -15.39 -3.57
N VAL A 195 -13.61 -15.06 -3.45
CA VAL A 195 -14.10 -13.68 -3.55
C VAL A 195 -13.46 -12.79 -2.48
N CYS A 196 -13.28 -13.28 -1.25
CA CYS A 196 -12.58 -12.52 -0.20
C CYS A 196 -11.10 -12.28 -0.52
N LYS A 197 -10.41 -13.21 -1.18
CA LYS A 197 -9.02 -13.04 -1.65
C LYS A 197 -8.92 -12.00 -2.79
N ILE A 198 -9.91 -11.95 -3.69
CA ILE A 198 -10.02 -10.89 -4.72
C ILE A 198 -10.28 -9.51 -4.10
N ILE A 199 -11.15 -9.41 -3.09
CA ILE A 199 -11.38 -8.15 -2.35
C ILE A 199 -10.09 -7.69 -1.63
N ALA A 200 -9.36 -8.61 -1.00
CA ALA A 200 -8.08 -8.31 -0.36
C ALA A 200 -7.03 -7.82 -1.38
N PHE A 201 -6.94 -8.44 -2.56
CA PHE A 201 -6.08 -7.99 -3.66
C PHE A 201 -6.38 -6.53 -4.07
N PHE A 202 -7.65 -6.18 -4.30
CA PHE A 202 -8.02 -4.79 -4.65
C PHE A 202 -7.80 -3.78 -3.51
N SER A 203 -7.80 -4.23 -2.24
CA SER A 203 -7.35 -3.41 -1.10
C SER A 203 -5.86 -3.08 -1.23
N ILE A 204 -5.03 -4.06 -1.58
CA ILE A 204 -3.57 -3.91 -1.76
C ILE A 204 -3.24 -3.03 -2.97
N CYS A 205 -4.04 -3.07 -4.06
CA CYS A 205 -3.92 -2.11 -5.17
C CYS A 205 -3.97 -0.65 -4.66
N LYS A 206 -4.93 -0.35 -3.78
CA LYS A 206 -5.06 0.97 -3.14
C LYS A 206 -3.95 1.25 -2.11
N GLY A 207 -3.30 0.20 -1.59
CA GLY A 207 -2.28 0.27 -0.54
C GLY A 207 -2.83 0.01 0.86
N ASN A 208 -4.09 -0.41 0.97
CA ASN A 208 -4.83 -0.46 2.22
C ASN A 208 -4.64 -1.82 2.93
N ALA A 209 -4.15 -1.78 4.16
CA ALA A 209 -3.95 -2.93 5.05
C ALA A 209 -5.23 -3.24 5.87
N LYS A 210 -6.32 -3.58 5.18
CA LYS A 210 -7.60 -3.95 5.80
C LYS A 210 -7.71 -5.45 6.05
N GLU A 211 -8.22 -5.87 7.22
CA GLU A 211 -8.52 -7.28 7.46
C GLU A 211 -9.70 -7.75 6.57
N PRO A 212 -9.59 -8.89 5.86
CA PRO A 212 -10.71 -9.46 5.08
C PRO A 212 -11.85 -9.92 5.99
N TYR A 213 -13.11 -9.63 5.63
CA TYR A 213 -14.28 -9.85 6.50
C TYR A 213 -14.39 -11.26 7.12
N VAL A 214 -14.22 -12.33 6.32
CA VAL A 214 -14.26 -13.72 6.82
C VAL A 214 -13.11 -14.01 7.78
N VAL A 215 -11.97 -13.36 7.59
CA VAL A 215 -10.71 -13.62 8.30
C VAL A 215 -10.67 -12.94 9.68
N ARG A 216 -11.38 -11.81 9.85
CA ARG A 216 -11.57 -11.09 11.14
C ARG A 216 -12.07 -12.00 12.27
N SER A 217 -12.94 -12.97 11.93
CA SER A 217 -13.52 -13.92 12.88
C SER A 217 -12.50 -14.94 13.42
N PHE A 218 -11.39 -15.16 12.73
CA PHE A 218 -10.44 -16.24 13.02
C PHE A 218 -9.17 -15.70 13.71
N ASN A 219 -9.20 -15.73 15.05
CA ASN A 219 -8.13 -15.20 15.91
C ASN A 219 -6.88 -16.12 16.06
N PHE A 220 -6.77 -17.21 15.29
CA PHE A 220 -5.72 -18.23 15.50
C PHE A 220 -4.31 -17.83 15.01
N LEU A 221 -4.17 -16.69 14.35
CA LEU A 221 -2.88 -16.04 14.04
C LEU A 221 -2.99 -14.54 14.38
N LYS A 222 -2.16 -14.07 15.31
CA LYS A 222 -1.91 -12.65 15.60
C LYS A 222 -0.43 -12.38 15.39
#